data_AF-A0A7Y4Y3H3-F1
#
_entry.id   AF-A0A7Y4Y3H3-F1
#
_cell.length_a   1.000
_cell.length_b   1.000
_cell.length_c   1.000
_cell.angle_alpha   90.00
_cell.angle_beta   90.00
_cell.angle_gamma   90.00
#
_symmetry.space_group_name_H-M   'P 1'
#
loop_
_entity.id
_entity.type
_entity.pdbx_description
1 polymer ?
#
loop_
_entity_poly.entity_id
_entity_poly.type
_entity_poly.pdbx_seq_one_letter_code
_entity_poly.pdbx_strand_id
1 'polypeptide(L)'
;MNVLQKDHENLYREEIEKIERYRLLLDMVKYHQTIVWGPFQSFVLTNSIFLGIFARYAIEVGLTAQSKPHWGVVAASVMGFIFWLPWYVTYQRSNYYFLFRLEQAKRAEPEGLNILRGSMERLTDYGEVFVDNKRYKLPFPVNILQTRKVIPLFIFGYAAIYVFFGLSQIPIIKKYLIEAF
;
A
#
# COMPACT_ATOMS: atom_id res chain seq x y z
N MET A 1 -48.85 27.27 -9.17
CA MET A 1 -47.91 26.15 -9.32
C MET A 1 -48.53 24.95 -8.61
N ASN A 2 -48.77 23.86 -9.33
CA ASN A 2 -49.57 22.73 -8.84
C ASN A 2 -48.77 21.90 -7.82
N VAL A 3 -49.40 21.36 -6.77
CA VAL A 3 -48.70 20.63 -5.67
C VAL A 3 -47.86 19.47 -6.23
N LEU A 4 -48.41 18.73 -7.19
CA LEU A 4 -47.74 17.65 -7.90
C LEU A 4 -46.45 18.09 -8.63
N GLN A 5 -46.42 19.31 -9.15
CA GLN A 5 -45.25 19.84 -9.84
C GLN A 5 -44.12 20.16 -8.86
N LYS A 6 -44.49 20.62 -7.66
CA LYS A 6 -43.54 20.91 -6.57
C LYS A 6 -42.95 19.64 -5.96
N ASP A 7 -43.76 18.58 -5.84
CA ASP A 7 -43.30 17.30 -5.32
C ASP A 7 -42.33 16.60 -6.29
N HIS A 8 -42.61 16.63 -7.59
CA HIS A 8 -41.68 16.14 -8.61
C HIS A 8 -40.36 16.92 -8.63
N GLU A 9 -40.41 18.24 -8.48
CA GLU A 9 -39.21 19.09 -8.44
C GLU A 9 -38.34 18.81 -7.20
N ASN A 10 -38.97 18.55 -6.05
CA ASN A 10 -38.27 18.17 -4.81
C ASN A 10 -37.60 16.80 -4.94
N LEU A 11 -38.31 15.80 -5.48
CA LEU A 11 -37.75 14.46 -5.74
C LEU A 11 -36.53 14.52 -6.66
N TYR A 12 -36.65 15.27 -7.76
CA TYR A 12 -35.54 15.43 -8.71
C TYR A 12 -34.33 16.13 -8.08
N ARG A 13 -34.57 17.13 -7.22
CA ARG A 13 -33.50 17.81 -6.48
C ARG A 13 -32.81 16.87 -5.50
N GLU A 14 -33.55 16.04 -4.77
CA GLU A 14 -32.98 15.04 -3.86
C GLU A 14 -32.13 14.00 -4.60
N GLU A 15 -32.56 13.56 -5.78
CA GLU A 15 -31.79 12.62 -6.61
C GLU A 15 -30.48 13.25 -7.11
N ILE A 16 -30.52 14.49 -7.58
CA ILE A 16 -29.31 15.22 -8.00
C ILE A 16 -28.33 15.36 -6.82
N GLU A 17 -28.81 15.74 -5.65
CA GLU A 17 -27.96 15.92 -4.47
C GLU A 17 -27.28 14.60 -4.05
N LYS A 18 -28.01 13.48 -4.12
CA LYS A 18 -27.45 12.14 -3.86
C LYS A 18 -26.34 11.79 -4.86
N ILE A 19 -26.57 12.03 -6.15
CA ILE A 19 -25.59 11.77 -7.22
C ILE A 19 -24.34 12.65 -7.04
N GLU A 20 -24.53 13.92 -6.74
CA GLU A 20 -23.43 14.87 -6.53
C GLU A 20 -22.59 14.48 -5.31
N ARG A 21 -23.25 14.12 -4.20
CA ARG A 21 -22.58 13.60 -3.00
C ARG A 21 -21.79 12.33 -3.29
N TYR A 22 -22.37 11.40 -4.04
CA TYR A 22 -21.69 10.17 -4.44
C TYR A 22 -20.45 10.46 -5.29
N ARG A 23 -20.56 11.37 -6.26
CA ARG A 23 -19.44 11.81 -7.12
C ARG A 23 -18.31 12.42 -6.29
N LEU A 24 -18.63 13.30 -5.35
CA LEU A 24 -17.64 13.92 -4.46
C LEU A 24 -16.91 12.86 -3.61
N LEU A 25 -17.64 11.86 -3.11
CA LEU A 25 -17.05 10.75 -2.36
C LEU A 25 -16.13 9.89 -3.25
N LEU A 26 -16.51 9.61 -4.49
CA LEU A 26 -15.64 8.93 -5.46
C LEU A 26 -14.35 9.71 -5.74
N ASP A 27 -14.45 11.02 -5.89
CA ASP A 27 -13.27 11.88 -6.09
C ASP A 27 -12.37 11.89 -4.86
N MET A 28 -12.94 11.89 -3.65
CA MET A 28 -12.17 11.70 -2.41
C MET A 28 -11.49 10.34 -2.35
N VAL A 29 -12.14 9.26 -2.78
CA VAL A 29 -11.54 7.91 -2.83
C VAL A 29 -10.35 7.90 -3.77
N LYS A 30 -10.49 8.45 -4.98
CA LYS A 30 -9.39 8.55 -5.96
C LYS A 30 -8.22 9.38 -5.42
N TYR A 31 -8.54 10.52 -4.79
CA TYR A 31 -7.52 11.37 -4.16
C TYR A 31 -6.72 10.62 -3.08
N HIS A 32 -7.40 9.90 -2.18
CA HIS A 32 -6.73 9.11 -1.15
C HIS A 32 -5.95 7.92 -1.72
N GLN A 33 -6.44 7.30 -2.79
CA GLN A 33 -5.69 6.27 -3.51
C GLN A 33 -4.36 6.81 -4.03
N THR A 34 -4.36 8.00 -4.64
CA THR A 34 -3.12 8.66 -5.10
C THR A 34 -2.18 8.98 -3.93
N ILE A 35 -2.72 9.43 -2.80
CA ILE A 35 -1.92 9.69 -1.58
C ILE A 35 -1.31 8.41 -1.01
N VAL A 36 -1.93 7.23 -1.17
CA VAL A 36 -1.31 5.97 -0.73
C VAL A 36 -0.08 5.65 -1.59
N TRP A 37 -0.14 5.92 -2.90
CA TRP A 37 0.94 5.57 -3.83
C TRP A 37 2.14 6.51 -3.77
N GLY A 38 1.94 7.81 -3.58
CA GLY A 38 3.04 8.79 -3.56
C GLY A 38 4.14 8.49 -2.52
N PRO A 39 3.82 8.35 -1.23
CA PRO A 39 4.78 7.98 -0.18
C PRO A 39 5.42 6.62 -0.43
N PHE A 40 4.67 5.65 -0.98
CA PHE A 40 5.24 4.34 -1.32
C PHE A 40 6.31 4.43 -2.41
N GLN A 41 6.07 5.20 -3.47
CA GLN A 41 7.05 5.42 -4.54
C GLN A 41 8.31 6.11 -4.01
N SER A 42 8.15 7.16 -3.20
CA SER A 42 9.28 7.83 -2.54
C SER A 42 10.05 6.88 -1.63
N PHE A 43 9.35 6.08 -0.83
CA PHE A 43 9.95 5.07 0.04
C PHE A 43 10.81 4.07 -0.74
N VAL A 44 10.24 3.45 -1.79
CA VAL A 44 10.93 2.44 -2.60
C VAL A 44 12.14 3.04 -3.29
N LEU A 45 12.01 4.24 -3.86
CA LEU A 45 13.10 4.91 -4.55
C LEU A 45 14.26 5.23 -3.59
N THR A 46 13.96 5.92 -2.49
CA THR A 46 14.97 6.31 -1.50
C THR A 46 15.65 5.08 -0.88
N ASN A 47 14.87 4.07 -0.49
CA ASN A 47 15.45 2.86 0.11
C ASN A 47 16.21 2.01 -0.90
N SER A 48 15.84 1.98 -2.18
CA SER A 48 16.62 1.28 -3.20
C SER A 48 18.00 1.90 -3.38
N ILE A 49 18.06 3.23 -3.48
CA ILE A 49 19.33 3.96 -3.62
C ILE A 49 20.19 3.77 -2.37
N PHE A 50 19.61 3.99 -1.19
CA PHE A 50 20.33 3.83 0.08
C PHE A 50 20.80 2.39 0.28
N LEU A 51 19.94 1.41 0.00
CA LEU A 51 20.29 0.01 0.11
C LEU A 51 21.39 -0.39 -0.88
N GLY A 52 21.40 0.12 -2.10
CA GLY A 52 22.46 -0.17 -3.06
C GLY A 52 23.84 0.31 -2.58
N ILE A 53 23.89 1.54 -2.05
CA ILE A 53 25.12 2.12 -1.48
C ILE A 53 25.53 1.35 -0.21
N PHE A 54 24.57 1.10 0.68
CA PHE A 54 24.78 0.43 1.95
C PHE A 54 25.22 -1.03 1.77
N ALA A 55 24.57 -1.79 0.89
CA ALA A 55 24.89 -3.18 0.61
C ALA A 55 26.31 -3.30 0.03
N ARG A 56 26.69 -2.42 -0.91
CA ARG A 56 28.06 -2.37 -1.43
C ARG A 56 29.07 -2.16 -0.30
N TYR A 57 28.85 -1.15 0.53
CA TYR A 57 29.73 -0.86 1.68
C TYR A 57 29.79 -2.02 2.68
N ALA A 58 28.64 -2.61 3.02
CA ALA A 58 28.53 -3.71 3.95
C ALA A 58 29.23 -4.99 3.44
N ILE A 59 29.18 -5.25 2.14
CA ILE A 59 29.89 -6.38 1.51
C ILE A 59 31.40 -6.10 1.48
N GLU A 60 31.82 -4.92 0.99
CA GLU A 60 33.23 -4.56 0.84
C GLU A 60 33.99 -4.51 2.17
N VAL A 61 33.34 -4.05 3.25
CA VAL A 61 33.99 -3.80 4.55
C VAL A 61 33.54 -4.79 5.63
N GLY A 62 32.30 -5.27 5.59
CA GLY A 62 31.69 -6.04 6.67
C GLY A 62 31.93 -7.55 6.59
N LEU A 63 31.93 -8.14 5.39
CA LEU A 63 32.12 -9.59 5.18
C LEU A 63 33.59 -10.00 5.05
N THR A 64 34.46 -9.06 4.69
CA THR A 64 35.91 -9.28 4.44
C THR A 64 36.78 -8.95 5.64
N ALA A 65 36.36 -8.06 6.54
CA ALA A 65 37.15 -7.64 7.69
C ALA A 65 36.99 -8.59 8.90
N GLN A 66 38.09 -8.76 9.65
CA GLN A 66 38.30 -9.57 10.84
C GLN A 66 37.10 -9.73 11.80
N SER A 67 37.20 -10.73 12.68
CA SER A 67 36.31 -11.18 13.77
C SER A 67 35.56 -10.15 14.62
N LYS A 68 35.78 -8.84 14.45
CA LYS A 68 35.10 -7.76 15.15
C LYS A 68 33.91 -7.22 14.34
N PRO A 69 32.84 -6.77 15.02
CA PRO A 69 31.69 -6.13 14.38
C PRO A 69 32.09 -4.81 13.72
N HIS A 70 31.59 -4.55 12.51
CA HIS A 70 31.80 -3.26 11.86
C HIS A 70 30.72 -2.26 12.31
N TRP A 71 31.06 -1.37 13.24
CA TRP A 71 30.11 -0.41 13.83
C TRP A 71 29.43 0.52 12.82
N GLY A 72 30.10 0.85 11.70
CA GLY A 72 29.46 1.61 10.62
C GLY A 72 28.30 0.85 9.95
N VAL A 73 28.41 -0.48 9.82
CA VAL A 73 27.35 -1.31 9.25
C VAL A 73 26.20 -1.46 10.24
N VAL A 74 26.52 -1.63 11.52
CA VAL A 74 25.53 -1.67 12.61
C VAL A 74 24.76 -0.34 12.67
N ALA A 75 25.46 0.80 12.70
CA ALA A 75 24.83 2.12 12.75
C ALA A 75 23.91 2.37 11.56
N ALA A 76 24.36 2.07 10.34
CA ALA A 76 23.55 2.21 9.14
C ALA A 76 22.34 1.27 9.12
N SER A 77 22.49 0.02 9.61
CA SER A 77 21.37 -0.93 9.74
C SER A 77 20.31 -0.44 10.72
N VAL A 78 20.75 0.06 11.88
CA VAL A 78 19.86 0.64 12.90
C VAL A 78 19.15 1.88 12.36
N MET A 79 19.87 2.78 11.67
CA MET A 79 19.24 3.94 11.04
C MET A 79 18.23 3.54 9.95
N GLY A 80 18.56 2.58 9.10
CA GLY A 80 17.63 2.06 8.09
C GLY A 80 16.35 1.51 8.71
N PHE A 81 16.48 0.77 9.82
CA PHE A 81 15.34 0.26 10.59
C PHE A 81 14.53 1.38 11.27
N ILE A 82 15.19 2.40 11.84
CA ILE A 82 14.51 3.55 12.45
C ILE A 82 13.72 4.33 11.38
N PHE A 83 14.33 4.58 10.22
CA PHE A 83 13.67 5.32 9.14
C PHE A 83 12.55 4.53 8.47
N TRP A 84 12.61 3.20 8.50
CA TRP A 84 11.53 2.35 8.01
C TRP A 84 10.19 2.60 8.74
N LEU A 85 10.21 2.83 10.05
CA LEU A 85 8.99 2.91 10.87
C LEU A 85 8.07 4.09 10.48
N PRO A 86 8.55 5.35 10.32
CA PRO A 86 7.72 6.45 9.83
C PRO A 86 7.05 6.16 8.48
N TRP A 87 7.73 5.46 7.57
CA TRP A 87 7.15 5.08 6.28
C TRP A 87 6.02 4.07 6.42
N TYR A 88 6.22 3.03 7.24
CA TYR A 88 5.18 2.06 7.52
C TYR A 88 3.95 2.70 8.17
N VAL A 89 4.16 3.57 9.18
CA VAL A 89 3.07 4.29 9.86
C VAL A 89 2.32 5.22 8.89
N THR A 90 3.05 5.95 8.04
CA THR A 90 2.47 6.84 7.04
C THR A 90 1.62 6.07 6.03
N TYR A 91 2.14 4.93 5.53
CA TYR A 91 1.39 4.03 4.66
C TYR A 91 0.12 3.53 5.34
N GLN A 92 0.22 3.03 6.57
CA GLN A 92 -0.93 2.49 7.30
C GLN A 92 -2.01 3.56 7.47
N ARG A 93 -1.63 4.76 7.90
CA ARG A 93 -2.55 5.89 8.06
C ARG A 93 -3.27 6.23 6.75
N SER A 94 -2.53 6.38 5.65
CA SER A 94 -3.12 6.69 4.35
C SER A 94 -4.04 5.57 3.85
N ASN A 95 -3.65 4.31 4.07
CA ASN A 95 -4.46 3.14 3.70
C ASN A 95 -5.77 3.10 4.51
N TYR A 96 -5.74 3.37 5.81
CA TYR A 96 -6.96 3.46 6.63
C TYR A 96 -7.88 4.58 6.17
N TYR A 97 -7.34 5.76 5.83
CA TYR A 97 -8.17 6.84 5.28
C TYR A 97 -8.79 6.46 3.93
N PHE A 98 -8.04 5.79 3.05
CA PHE A 98 -8.57 5.27 1.79
C PHE A 98 -9.73 4.29 2.04
N LEU A 99 -9.55 3.30 2.92
CA LEU A 99 -10.60 2.32 3.25
C LEU A 99 -11.83 3.01 3.83
N PHE A 100 -11.63 3.96 4.74
CA PHE A 100 -12.72 4.74 5.32
C PHE A 100 -13.53 5.49 4.26
N ARG A 101 -12.86 6.20 3.33
CA ARG A 101 -13.55 6.90 2.23
C ARG A 101 -14.22 5.94 1.26
N LEU A 102 -13.62 4.79 0.99
CA LEU A 102 -14.22 3.75 0.15
C LEU A 102 -15.52 3.22 0.76
N GLU A 103 -15.54 2.96 2.07
CA GLU A 103 -16.75 2.54 2.78
C GLU A 103 -17.82 3.63 2.81
N GLN A 104 -17.44 4.91 2.92
CA GLN A 104 -18.39 6.02 2.78
C GLN A 104 -18.98 6.10 1.37
N ALA A 105 -18.16 5.95 0.33
CA ALA A 105 -18.60 5.98 -1.06
C ALA A 105 -19.54 4.81 -1.38
N LYS A 106 -19.24 3.60 -0.91
CA LYS A 106 -20.13 2.43 -0.98
C LYS A 106 -21.49 2.73 -0.36
N ARG A 107 -21.52 3.34 0.82
CA ARG A 107 -22.78 3.65 1.53
C ARG A 107 -23.64 4.68 0.82
N ALA A 108 -23.00 5.62 0.13
CA ALA A 108 -23.67 6.67 -0.63
C ALA A 108 -23.98 6.26 -2.08
N GLU A 109 -23.66 5.04 -2.50
CA GLU A 109 -23.92 4.56 -3.85
C GLU A 109 -25.43 4.53 -4.11
N PRO A 110 -25.91 5.21 -5.17
CA PRO A 110 -27.32 5.16 -5.55
C PRO A 110 -27.76 3.74 -5.89
N GLU A 111 -29.02 3.42 -5.60
CA GLU A 111 -29.58 2.10 -5.89
C GLU A 111 -29.51 1.78 -7.39
N GLY A 112 -29.17 0.53 -7.71
CA GLY A 112 -29.07 0.06 -9.10
C GLY A 112 -27.70 0.21 -9.76
N LEU A 113 -26.79 1.05 -9.25
CA LEU A 113 -25.45 1.25 -9.85
C LEU A 113 -24.49 0.06 -9.60
N ASN A 114 -24.45 -0.48 -8.38
CA ASN A 114 -23.68 -1.68 -8.01
C ASN A 114 -22.20 -1.68 -8.48
N ILE A 115 -21.58 -0.52 -8.61
CA ILE A 115 -20.18 -0.33 -8.99
C ILE A 115 -19.30 -0.73 -7.80
N LEU A 116 -19.49 -0.12 -6.63
CA LEU A 116 -18.62 -0.31 -5.48
C LEU A 116 -19.05 -1.49 -4.61
N ARG A 117 -20.30 -1.52 -4.16
CA ARG A 117 -20.85 -2.56 -3.27
C ARG A 117 -21.06 -3.92 -3.95
N GLY A 118 -21.09 -3.96 -5.28
CA GLY A 118 -21.35 -5.19 -6.04
C GLY A 118 -20.13 -5.61 -6.83
N SER A 119 -19.88 -4.88 -7.91
CA SER A 119 -18.90 -5.27 -8.92
C SER A 119 -17.46 -5.22 -8.39
N MET A 120 -17.11 -4.14 -7.68
CA MET A 120 -15.76 -3.96 -7.14
C MET A 120 -15.46 -4.89 -5.97
N GLU A 121 -16.42 -5.12 -5.06
CA GLU A 121 -16.27 -6.12 -4.00
C GLU A 121 -16.07 -7.52 -4.57
N ARG A 122 -16.92 -7.94 -5.52
CA ARG A 122 -16.78 -9.26 -6.14
C ARG A 122 -15.44 -9.44 -6.85
N LEU A 123 -15.00 -8.42 -7.58
CA LEU A 123 -13.70 -8.44 -8.24
C LEU A 123 -12.54 -8.47 -7.23
N THR A 124 -12.67 -7.82 -6.08
CA THR A 124 -11.62 -7.77 -5.04
C THR A 124 -11.55 -9.06 -4.23
N ASP A 125 -12.69 -9.65 -3.88
CA ASP A 125 -12.76 -10.79 -2.96
C ASP A 125 -12.68 -12.14 -3.70
N TYR A 126 -13.35 -12.24 -4.85
CA TYR A 126 -13.42 -13.48 -5.63
C TYR A 126 -12.54 -13.44 -6.89
N GLY A 127 -11.94 -12.29 -7.20
CA GLY A 127 -11.10 -12.13 -8.38
C GLY A 127 -11.87 -12.11 -9.70
N GLU A 128 -13.20 -12.07 -9.67
CA GLU A 128 -14.02 -12.05 -10.88
C GLU A 128 -15.37 -11.36 -10.71
N VAL A 129 -15.87 -10.79 -11.80
CA VAL A 129 -17.17 -10.13 -11.88
C VAL A 129 -17.75 -10.26 -13.29
N PHE A 130 -19.08 -10.29 -13.40
CA PHE A 130 -19.79 -10.21 -14.67
C PHE A 130 -20.35 -8.80 -14.84
N VAL A 131 -20.02 -8.15 -15.96
CA VAL A 131 -20.59 -6.85 -16.36
C VAL A 131 -21.16 -7.05 -17.77
N ASP A 132 -22.46 -6.83 -17.92
CA ASP A 132 -23.16 -6.97 -19.21
C ASP A 132 -22.85 -8.30 -19.93
N ASN A 133 -23.08 -9.43 -19.22
CA ASN A 133 -22.78 -10.79 -19.66
C ASN A 133 -21.31 -11.09 -20.03
N LYS A 134 -20.38 -10.15 -19.82
CA LYS A 134 -18.95 -10.36 -20.00
C LYS A 134 -18.29 -10.65 -18.66
N ARG A 135 -17.52 -11.74 -18.61
CA ARG A 135 -16.71 -12.11 -17.44
C ARG A 135 -15.41 -11.32 -17.44
N TYR A 136 -15.18 -10.59 -16.37
CA TYR A 136 -13.90 -9.97 -16.05
C TYR A 136 -13.27 -10.77 -14.92
N LYS A 137 -12.06 -11.31 -15.15
CA LYS A 137 -11.33 -12.11 -14.17
C LYS A 137 -9.92 -11.55 -14.00
N LEU A 138 -9.52 -11.35 -12.76
CA LEU A 138 -8.14 -11.01 -12.42
C LEU A 138 -7.25 -12.24 -12.66
N PRO A 139 -6.11 -12.07 -13.35
CA PRO A 139 -5.11 -13.12 -13.45
C PRO A 139 -4.67 -13.60 -12.05
N PHE A 140 -4.37 -14.89 -11.92
CA PHE A 140 -3.90 -15.50 -10.67
C PHE A 140 -2.84 -14.69 -9.90
N PRO A 141 -1.74 -14.20 -10.53
CA PRO A 141 -0.73 -13.43 -9.79
C PRO A 141 -1.28 -12.11 -9.23
N VAL A 142 -2.26 -11.49 -9.90
CA VAL A 142 -2.89 -10.24 -9.45
C VAL A 142 -3.79 -10.49 -8.24
N ASN A 143 -4.44 -11.65 -8.18
CA ASN A 143 -5.32 -12.01 -7.07
C ASN A 143 -4.53 -12.30 -5.78
N ILE A 144 -3.29 -12.77 -5.90
CA ILE A 144 -2.36 -12.95 -4.76
C ILE A 144 -1.76 -11.61 -4.35
N LEU A 145 -1.27 -10.84 -5.34
CA LEU A 145 -0.56 -9.58 -5.15
C LEU A 145 -1.52 -8.39 -5.08
N GLN A 146 -2.52 -8.48 -4.21
CA GLN A 146 -3.38 -7.34 -3.92
C GLN A 146 -2.55 -6.18 -3.38
N THR A 147 -2.77 -4.96 -3.87
CA THR A 147 -2.04 -3.74 -3.47
C THR A 147 -1.95 -3.57 -1.95
N ARG A 148 -3.01 -3.96 -1.22
CA ARG A 148 -3.10 -3.93 0.25
C ARG A 148 -2.05 -4.81 0.95
N LYS A 149 -1.60 -5.88 0.30
CA LYS A 149 -0.61 -6.84 0.83
C LYS A 149 0.79 -6.54 0.29
N VAL A 150 0.87 -6.13 -0.97
CA VAL A 150 2.15 -5.89 -1.66
C VAL A 150 2.93 -4.74 -1.04
N ILE A 151 2.28 -3.60 -0.75
CA ILE A 151 3.00 -2.45 -0.19
C ILE A 151 3.63 -2.78 1.18
N PRO A 152 2.89 -3.33 2.16
CA PRO A 152 3.50 -3.82 3.40
C PRO A 152 4.61 -4.82 3.16
N LEU A 153 4.42 -5.78 2.24
CA LEU A 153 5.44 -6.79 1.93
C LEU A 153 6.75 -6.15 1.49
N PHE A 154 6.72 -5.17 0.58
CA PHE A 154 7.91 -4.41 0.17
C PHE A 154 8.51 -3.64 1.34
N ILE A 155 7.68 -2.93 2.10
CA ILE A 155 8.11 -2.16 3.27
C ILE A 155 8.85 -3.08 4.26
N PHE A 156 8.25 -4.20 4.66
CA PHE A 156 8.88 -5.20 5.54
C PHE A 156 10.10 -5.87 4.91
N GLY A 157 10.12 -6.07 3.59
CA GLY A 157 11.28 -6.60 2.87
C GLY A 157 12.52 -5.75 3.09
N TYR A 158 12.42 -4.41 2.95
CA TYR A 158 13.54 -3.53 3.27
C TYR A 158 13.96 -3.60 4.74
N ALA A 159 13.00 -3.62 5.68
CA ALA A 159 13.33 -3.80 7.09
C ALA A 159 14.09 -5.11 7.35
N ALA A 160 13.64 -6.22 6.74
CA ALA A 160 14.30 -7.51 6.86
C ALA A 160 15.75 -7.47 6.35
N ILE A 161 16.02 -6.74 5.27
CA ILE A 161 17.37 -6.57 4.73
C ILE A 161 18.26 -5.79 5.71
N TYR A 162 17.78 -4.67 6.29
CA TYR A 162 18.55 -3.94 7.31
C TYR A 162 18.79 -4.78 8.56
N VAL A 163 17.79 -5.54 9.01
CA VAL A 163 17.93 -6.47 10.14
C VAL A 163 18.97 -7.55 9.81
N PHE A 164 18.94 -8.12 8.61
CA PHE A 164 19.92 -9.10 8.16
C PHE A 164 21.36 -8.55 8.21
N PHE A 165 21.59 -7.35 7.67
CA PHE A 165 22.93 -6.73 7.72
C PHE A 165 23.35 -6.35 9.14
N GLY A 166 22.41 -5.99 10.03
CA GLY A 166 22.70 -5.76 11.44
C GLY A 166 23.10 -7.05 12.16
N LEU A 167 22.34 -8.13 11.95
CA LEU A 167 22.60 -9.44 12.54
C LEU A 167 23.87 -10.09 11.98
N SER A 168 24.23 -9.84 10.72
CA SER A 168 25.47 -10.35 10.12
C SER A 168 26.74 -9.79 10.78
N GLN A 169 26.62 -8.74 11.60
CA GLN A 169 27.74 -8.22 12.39
C GLN A 169 27.93 -8.95 13.73
N ILE A 170 26.99 -9.82 14.14
CA ILE A 170 27.13 -10.64 15.34
C ILE A 170 28.21 -11.71 15.07
N PRO A 171 29.26 -11.84 15.92
CA PRO A 171 30.40 -12.72 15.63
C PRO A 171 30.04 -14.17 15.28
N ILE A 172 29.07 -14.75 15.99
CA ILE A 172 28.60 -16.12 15.74
C ILE A 172 27.95 -16.24 14.36
N ILE A 173 27.02 -15.33 14.02
CA ILE A 173 26.31 -15.33 12.73
C ILE A 173 27.30 -15.05 11.59
N LYS A 174 28.18 -14.07 11.78
CA LYS A 174 29.24 -13.71 10.83
C LYS A 174 30.12 -14.90 10.48
N LYS A 175 30.53 -15.70 11.48
CA LYS A 175 31.31 -16.91 11.25
C LYS A 175 30.58 -17.91 10.36
N TYR A 176 29.31 -18.21 10.65
CA TYR A 176 28.51 -19.12 9.82
C TYR A 176 28.31 -18.60 8.40
N LEU A 177 28.13 -17.28 8.21
CA LEU A 177 28.01 -16.69 6.87
C LEU A 177 29.30 -16.81 6.06
N ILE A 178 30.47 -16.62 6.69
CA ILE A 178 31.77 -16.80 6.01
C ILE A 178 32.02 -18.28 5.65
N GLU A 179 31.56 -19.23 6.45
CA GLU A 179 31.70 -20.66 6.14
C GLU A 179 30.75 -21.13 5.03
N ALA A 180 29.64 -20.42 4.80
CA ALA A 180 28.62 -20.77 3.83
C ALA A 180 28.84 -20.18 2.42
N PHE A 181 29.72 -19.17 2.27
CA PHE A 181 29.99 -18.44 1.02
C PHE A 181 31.49 -18.40 0.73
#